data_AF-A0A944EXW0-F1
#
_entry.id   AF-A0A944EXW0-F1
#
_cell.length_a   1.000
_cell.length_b   1.000
_cell.length_c   1.000
_cell.angle_alpha   90.00
_cell.angle_beta   90.00
_cell.angle_gamma   90.00
#
_symmetry.space_group_name_H-M   'P 1'
#
loop_
_entity.id
_entity.type
_entity.pdbx_description
1 polymer ?
#
loop_
_entity_poly.entity_id
_entity_poly.type
_entity_poly.pdbx_seq_one_letter_code
_entity_poly.pdbx_strand_id
1 'polypeptide(L)'
;MTATVAEPNGARARQTYYWRVRNARTRHRPESADQAWHIQPGHPGGAYCDLGHDLDPPAHHTPTLLSRSRPTGRRGDEQEFRGGCLACEWEGPVHSGDGFGDGDNEAVEDAHDHAFPGWQTLPPITKVEDRWVVPQSRSRWAQLISQYPAGWVNQGAPVVAWRRYRREAHAPPHAGRPRYELRVTRPPRDRARHPADQDALF
;
A
#
# COMPACT_ATOMS: atom_id res chain seq x y z
N MET A 1 20.26 9.38 -32.58
CA MET A 1 19.36 8.47 -31.85
C MET A 1 19.71 8.58 -30.38
N THR A 2 18.95 9.36 -29.61
CA THR A 2 19.12 9.50 -28.16
C THR A 2 18.61 8.24 -27.50
N ALA A 3 19.51 7.44 -26.94
CA ALA A 3 19.15 6.31 -26.10
C ALA A 3 18.39 6.84 -24.88
N THR A 4 17.08 6.61 -24.83
CA THR A 4 16.28 6.78 -23.63
C THR A 4 16.90 5.87 -22.58
N VAL A 5 17.54 6.42 -21.56
CA VAL A 5 18.02 5.62 -20.42
C VAL A 5 16.78 4.95 -19.84
N ALA A 6 16.70 3.63 -19.95
CA ALA A 6 15.61 2.87 -19.38
C ALA A 6 15.56 3.14 -17.88
N GLU A 7 14.39 3.51 -17.40
CA GLU A 7 14.16 3.72 -15.98
C GLU A 7 14.46 2.40 -15.23
N PRO A 8 15.19 2.45 -14.08
CA PRO A 8 15.52 1.23 -13.36
C PRO A 8 14.28 0.54 -12.80
N ASN A 9 14.39 -0.77 -12.56
CA ASN A 9 13.39 -1.55 -11.85
C ASN A 9 13.74 -1.68 -10.36
N GLY A 10 12.74 -1.93 -9.54
CA GLY A 10 12.81 -2.01 -8.09
C GLY A 10 12.51 -0.67 -7.42
N ALA A 11 11.71 -0.70 -6.35
CA ALA A 11 11.22 0.50 -5.68
C ALA A 11 12.36 1.42 -5.18
N ARG A 12 13.42 0.82 -4.63
CA ARG A 12 14.60 1.55 -4.15
C ARG A 12 15.38 2.22 -5.28
N ALA A 13 15.64 1.49 -6.36
CA ALA A 13 16.39 2.00 -7.51
C ALA A 13 15.61 3.13 -8.22
N ARG A 14 14.29 2.98 -8.36
CA ARG A 14 13.38 4.03 -8.86
C ARG A 14 13.41 5.27 -7.98
N GLN A 15 13.33 5.10 -6.66
CA GLN A 15 13.40 6.23 -5.73
C GLN A 15 14.75 6.95 -5.79
N THR A 16 15.87 6.22 -5.87
CA THR A 16 17.20 6.82 -6.09
C THR A 16 17.25 7.58 -7.42
N TYR A 17 16.69 7.02 -8.49
CA TYR A 17 16.61 7.67 -9.80
C TYR A 17 15.76 8.94 -9.76
N TYR A 18 14.58 8.89 -9.15
CA TYR A 18 13.69 10.03 -8.95
C TYR A 18 14.42 11.20 -8.27
N TRP A 19 15.17 10.95 -7.19
CA TRP A 19 15.93 12.02 -6.53
C TRP A 19 17.03 12.58 -7.41
N ARG A 20 17.69 11.77 -8.24
CA ARG A 20 18.67 12.28 -9.22
C ARG A 20 18.01 13.18 -10.26
N VAL A 21 16.84 12.78 -10.77
CA VAL A 21 16.05 13.59 -11.72
C VAL A 21 15.62 14.90 -11.08
N ARG A 22 14.98 14.82 -9.91
CA ARG A 22 14.46 15.97 -9.16
C ARG A 22 15.55 16.97 -8.77
N ASN A 23 16.72 16.47 -8.37
CA ASN A 23 17.88 17.30 -8.02
C ASN A 23 18.72 17.69 -9.23
N ALA A 24 18.21 17.52 -10.46
CA ALA A 24 18.87 17.99 -11.67
C ALA A 24 20.22 17.29 -11.98
N ARG A 25 20.49 16.13 -11.35
CA ARG A 25 21.74 15.36 -11.43
C ARG A 25 21.75 14.28 -12.52
N THR A 26 20.80 14.29 -13.47
CA THR A 26 20.75 13.39 -14.63
C THR A 26 20.99 14.12 -15.95
N ARG A 27 21.62 13.44 -16.93
CA ARG A 27 21.88 13.99 -18.28
C ARG A 27 20.62 14.13 -19.14
N HIS A 28 19.64 13.26 -18.93
CA HIS A 28 18.32 13.31 -19.54
C HIS A 28 17.29 13.48 -18.43
N ARG A 29 16.37 14.45 -18.60
CA ARG A 29 15.31 14.73 -17.62
C ARG A 29 13.97 14.43 -18.27
N PRO A 30 13.05 13.71 -17.61
CA PRO A 30 11.63 13.88 -17.92
C PRO A 30 11.24 15.36 -17.81
N GLU A 31 10.16 15.77 -18.47
CA GLU A 31 9.71 17.18 -18.44
C GLU A 31 9.50 17.67 -17.00
N SER A 32 9.06 16.75 -16.14
CA SER A 32 8.93 16.96 -14.70
C SER A 32 9.29 15.69 -13.92
N ALA A 33 9.80 15.84 -12.69
CA ALA A 33 10.31 14.73 -11.90
C ALA A 33 9.22 13.75 -11.45
N ASP A 34 7.99 14.22 -11.30
CA ASP A 34 6.81 13.42 -10.95
C ASP A 34 6.38 12.45 -12.07
N GLN A 35 6.90 12.60 -13.30
CA GLN A 35 6.71 11.62 -14.37
C GLN A 35 7.62 10.39 -14.23
N ALA A 36 8.65 10.44 -13.39
CA ALA A 36 9.43 9.26 -13.02
C ALA A 36 8.71 8.51 -11.88
N TRP A 37 8.74 7.18 -11.94
CA TRP A 37 8.26 6.36 -10.85
C TRP A 37 9.09 6.64 -9.59
N HIS A 38 8.37 6.84 -8.50
CA HIS A 38 8.96 7.11 -7.20
C HIS A 38 8.06 6.54 -6.12
N ILE A 39 8.60 6.35 -4.92
CA ILE A 39 7.81 5.93 -3.77
C ILE A 39 6.94 7.11 -3.35
N GLN A 40 5.63 6.87 -3.29
CA GLN A 40 4.63 7.88 -2.91
C GLN A 40 5.01 8.50 -1.55
N PRO A 41 5.02 9.83 -1.43
CA PRO A 41 5.31 10.49 -0.16
C PRO A 41 4.45 9.95 0.99
N GLY A 42 5.08 9.67 2.13
CA GLY A 42 4.41 9.09 3.31
C GLY A 42 4.38 7.56 3.35
N HIS A 43 4.74 6.86 2.26
CA HIS A 43 4.90 5.41 2.26
C HIS A 43 6.33 5.01 2.68
N PRO A 44 6.56 3.77 3.16
CA PRO A 44 7.88 3.29 3.55
C PRO A 44 8.89 3.44 2.41
N GLY A 45 10.03 4.05 2.69
CA GLY A 45 11.05 4.38 1.69
C GLY A 45 10.77 5.65 0.87
N GLY A 46 9.64 6.34 1.06
CA GLY A 46 9.30 7.58 0.36
C GLY A 46 9.94 8.84 0.96
N ALA A 47 10.59 8.73 2.12
CA ALA A 47 11.31 9.84 2.72
C ALA A 47 12.51 10.27 1.84
N TYR A 48 12.82 11.57 1.86
CA TYR A 48 13.99 12.10 1.18
C TYR A 48 15.28 11.46 1.71
N CYS A 49 16.17 11.04 0.80
CA CYS A 49 17.50 10.53 1.17
C CYS A 49 18.57 10.98 0.16
N ASP A 50 19.48 11.86 0.60
CA ASP A 50 20.61 12.35 -0.20
C ASP A 50 21.62 11.25 -0.60
N LEU A 51 21.69 10.18 0.20
CA LEU A 51 22.61 9.06 0.01
C LEU A 51 22.08 8.00 -0.95
N GLY A 52 20.87 8.20 -1.49
CA GLY A 52 20.14 7.17 -2.22
C GLY A 52 19.56 6.12 -1.28
N HIS A 53 18.58 5.36 -1.76
CA HIS A 53 18.01 4.25 -1.00
C HIS A 53 18.89 3.01 -1.05
N ASP A 54 20.16 3.12 -1.42
CA ASP A 54 21.12 2.02 -1.67
C ASP A 54 21.68 1.41 -0.37
N LEU A 55 21.11 1.73 0.81
CA LEU A 55 21.39 1.04 2.08
C LEU A 55 21.01 -0.45 2.02
N ASP A 56 21.55 -1.28 2.91
CA ASP A 56 21.20 -2.71 2.92
C ASP A 56 19.67 -2.91 2.91
N PRO A 57 19.14 -3.74 1.97
CA PRO A 57 17.71 -3.99 1.91
C PRO A 57 17.21 -4.53 3.25
N PRO A 58 15.94 -4.26 3.63
CA PRO A 58 15.31 -4.95 4.74
C PRO A 58 15.43 -6.47 4.55
N ALA A 59 15.70 -7.19 5.64
CA ALA A 59 15.83 -8.66 5.61
C ALA A 59 14.53 -9.39 5.20
N HIS A 60 13.39 -8.68 5.19
CA HIS A 60 12.08 -9.23 4.87
C HIS A 60 11.37 -8.34 3.85
N HIS A 61 10.54 -8.98 3.01
CA HIS A 61 9.71 -8.26 2.05
C HIS A 61 8.90 -7.18 2.76
N THR A 62 9.16 -5.94 2.38
CA THR A 62 8.55 -4.76 2.99
C THR A 62 7.77 -4.03 1.90
N PRO A 63 6.43 -3.95 2.00
CA PRO A 63 5.60 -3.36 0.98
C PRO A 63 5.76 -1.83 0.93
N THR A 64 5.63 -1.27 -0.27
CA THR A 64 5.54 0.17 -0.49
C THR A 64 4.68 0.47 -1.73
N LEU A 65 4.36 1.75 -1.93
CA LEU A 65 3.59 2.23 -3.07
C LEU A 65 4.47 3.07 -3.97
N LEU A 66 4.53 2.72 -5.24
CA LEU A 66 5.12 3.54 -6.29
C LEU A 66 4.02 4.34 -7.00
N SER A 67 4.34 5.57 -7.41
CA SER A 67 3.47 6.44 -8.17
C SER A 67 4.23 7.22 -9.24
N ARG A 68 3.50 7.70 -10.24
CA ARG A 68 3.94 8.75 -11.18
C ARG A 68 2.75 9.46 -11.81
N SER A 69 2.99 10.68 -12.28
CA SER A 69 2.11 11.43 -13.15
C SER A 69 2.37 11.06 -14.61
N ARG A 70 1.32 10.80 -15.38
CA ARG A 70 1.38 10.58 -16.83
C ARG A 70 0.64 11.69 -17.58
N PRO A 71 1.31 12.45 -18.47
CA PRO A 71 0.64 13.43 -19.31
C PRO A 71 -0.36 12.76 -20.25
N THR A 72 -1.62 13.21 -20.23
CA THR A 72 -2.69 12.65 -21.07
C THR A 72 -2.94 13.42 -22.37
N GLY A 73 -2.20 14.52 -22.60
CA GLY A 73 -2.40 15.42 -23.74
C GLY A 73 -3.66 16.31 -23.67
N ARG A 74 -4.55 16.09 -22.68
CA ARG A 74 -5.62 17.02 -22.29
C ARG A 74 -5.12 17.91 -21.14
N ARG A 75 -5.90 18.92 -20.70
CA ARG A 75 -5.58 19.70 -19.48
C ARG A 75 -5.65 18.77 -18.25
N GLY A 76 -4.57 18.02 -17.98
CA GLY A 76 -4.45 17.17 -16.80
C GLY A 76 -3.46 16.01 -16.97
N ASP A 77 -2.93 15.57 -15.84
CA ASP A 77 -2.12 14.37 -15.71
C ASP A 77 -2.94 13.26 -15.05
N GLU A 78 -2.78 12.03 -15.52
CA GLU A 78 -3.34 10.83 -14.89
C GLU A 78 -2.32 10.30 -13.88
N GLN A 79 -2.78 9.82 -12.72
CA GLN A 79 -1.88 9.16 -11.77
C GLN A 79 -1.86 7.65 -12.05
N GLU A 80 -0.64 7.12 -12.15
CA GLU A 80 -0.39 5.69 -12.23
C GLU A 80 0.27 5.23 -10.93
N PHE A 81 -0.16 4.08 -10.42
CA PHE A 81 0.28 3.47 -9.17
C PHE A 81 0.73 2.04 -9.42
N ARG A 82 1.68 1.54 -8.63
CA ARG A 82 1.99 0.10 -8.58
C ARG A 82 2.58 -0.30 -7.24
N GLY A 83 2.34 -1.55 -6.84
CA GLY A 83 2.97 -2.12 -5.65
C GLY A 83 4.48 -2.27 -5.83
N GLY A 84 5.24 -2.08 -4.77
CA GLY A 84 6.69 -2.30 -4.77
C GLY A 84 7.17 -3.02 -3.51
N CYS A 85 8.32 -3.67 -3.62
CA CYS A 85 9.03 -4.24 -2.48
C CYS A 85 10.31 -3.43 -2.19
N LEU A 86 10.60 -3.16 -0.91
CA LEU A 86 11.88 -2.55 -0.51
C LEU A 86 13.00 -3.58 -0.36
N ALA A 87 12.69 -4.88 -0.26
CA ALA A 87 13.69 -5.93 -0.04
C ALA A 87 14.22 -6.56 -1.34
N CYS A 88 13.44 -6.49 -2.42
CA CYS A 88 13.80 -7.06 -3.73
C CYS A 88 13.27 -6.18 -4.87
N GLU A 89 13.51 -6.59 -6.11
CA GLU A 89 13.14 -5.81 -7.31
C GLU A 89 11.68 -6.00 -7.77
N TRP A 90 10.86 -6.73 -6.99
CA TRP A 90 9.47 -7.00 -7.36
C TRP A 90 8.63 -5.70 -7.44
N GLU A 91 7.82 -5.63 -8.49
CA GLU A 91 6.84 -4.58 -8.74
C GLU A 91 5.53 -5.20 -9.26
N GLY A 92 4.40 -4.74 -8.72
CA GLY A 92 3.07 -5.17 -9.14
C GLY A 92 2.62 -4.57 -10.48
N PRO A 93 1.45 -4.95 -11.02
CA PRO A 93 0.87 -4.31 -12.20
C PRO A 93 0.65 -2.79 -12.00
N VAL A 94 0.47 -2.08 -13.11
CA VAL A 94 0.17 -0.64 -13.10
C VAL A 94 -1.33 -0.45 -13.00
N HIS A 95 -1.75 0.37 -12.04
CA HIS A 95 -3.12 0.78 -11.79
C HIS A 95 -3.28 2.27 -12.04
N SER A 96 -4.30 2.66 -12.80
CA SER A 96 -4.66 4.06 -13.01
C SER A 96 -5.70 4.50 -11.99
N GLY A 97 -5.67 5.76 -11.58
CA GLY A 97 -6.76 6.34 -10.78
C GLY A 97 -6.47 7.77 -10.35
N ASP A 98 -7.40 8.35 -9.60
CA ASP A 98 -7.25 9.71 -9.06
C ASP A 98 -6.50 9.73 -7.70
N GLY A 99 -6.06 8.56 -7.23
CA GLY A 99 -5.64 8.32 -5.84
C GLY A 99 -6.83 8.28 -4.88
N PHE A 100 -6.55 8.39 -3.57
CA PHE A 100 -7.57 8.43 -2.50
C PHE A 100 -8.44 7.16 -2.41
N GLY A 101 -7.83 5.99 -2.51
CA GLY A 101 -8.48 4.70 -2.35
C GLY A 101 -9.07 4.12 -3.63
N ASP A 102 -8.47 4.43 -4.78
CA ASP A 102 -8.72 3.85 -6.10
C ASP A 102 -7.49 2.99 -6.50
N GLY A 103 -6.82 3.28 -7.61
CA GLY A 103 -5.63 2.52 -8.04
C GLY A 103 -4.47 2.46 -7.03
N ASP A 104 -4.41 3.38 -6.06
CA ASP A 104 -3.46 3.32 -4.94
C ASP A 104 -3.76 2.19 -3.96
N ASN A 105 -5.03 1.88 -3.69
CA ASN A 105 -5.38 0.74 -2.84
C ASN A 105 -5.00 -0.58 -3.53
N GLU A 106 -5.35 -0.77 -4.79
CA GLU A 106 -5.03 -2.00 -5.56
C GLU A 106 -3.51 -2.23 -5.59
N ALA A 107 -2.73 -1.18 -5.87
CA ALA A 107 -1.27 -1.23 -5.82
C ALA A 107 -0.72 -1.61 -4.43
N VAL A 108 -1.29 -1.07 -3.35
CA VAL A 108 -0.88 -1.41 -1.98
C VAL A 108 -1.26 -2.85 -1.64
N GLU A 109 -2.44 -3.32 -2.04
CA GLU A 109 -2.89 -4.71 -1.84
C GLU A 109 -1.94 -5.69 -2.56
N ASP A 110 -1.55 -5.42 -3.81
CA ASP A 110 -0.55 -6.22 -4.54
C ASP A 110 0.77 -6.32 -3.78
N ALA A 111 1.26 -5.21 -3.22
CA ALA A 111 2.49 -5.19 -2.46
C ALA A 111 2.41 -6.04 -1.19
N HIS A 112 1.23 -6.09 -0.56
CA HIS A 112 0.98 -6.93 0.59
C HIS A 112 0.77 -8.40 0.22
N ASP A 113 0.22 -8.71 -0.95
CA ASP A 113 0.17 -10.09 -1.46
C ASP A 113 1.57 -10.66 -1.67
N HIS A 114 2.50 -9.82 -2.16
CA HIS A 114 3.89 -10.19 -2.29
C HIS A 114 4.60 -10.34 -0.93
N ALA A 115 4.39 -9.40 0.01
CA ALA A 115 5.12 -9.39 1.28
C ALA A 115 4.53 -10.32 2.36
N PHE A 116 3.22 -10.50 2.37
CA PHE A 116 2.44 -11.23 3.36
C PHE A 116 1.33 -12.04 2.67
N PRO A 117 1.65 -13.13 1.94
CA PRO A 117 0.66 -13.90 1.20
C PRO A 117 -0.49 -14.39 2.10
N GLY A 118 -1.73 -14.02 1.75
CA GLY A 118 -2.92 -14.37 2.52
C GLY A 118 -3.27 -13.39 3.65
N TRP A 119 -2.68 -12.20 3.69
CA TRP A 119 -3.00 -11.16 4.69
C TRP A 119 -4.50 -10.83 4.78
N GLN A 120 -5.29 -11.06 3.72
CA GLN A 120 -6.73 -10.82 3.71
C GLN A 120 -7.47 -11.67 4.74
N THR A 121 -6.91 -12.81 5.17
CA THR A 121 -7.51 -13.70 6.16
C THR A 121 -7.14 -13.32 7.61
N LEU A 122 -6.33 -12.28 7.80
CA LEU A 122 -6.02 -11.77 9.15
C LEU A 122 -7.31 -11.24 9.81
N PRO A 123 -7.45 -11.38 11.14
CA PRO A 123 -8.64 -10.92 11.84
C PRO A 123 -8.83 -9.41 11.67
N PRO A 124 -9.98 -8.94 11.14
CA PRO A 124 -10.19 -7.52 10.92
C PRO A 124 -10.61 -6.80 12.21
N ILE A 125 -10.16 -5.56 12.36
CA ILE A 125 -10.79 -4.60 13.28
C ILE A 125 -12.14 -4.20 12.67
N THR A 126 -13.22 -4.57 13.35
CA THR A 126 -14.60 -4.46 12.83
C THR A 126 -15.29 -3.15 13.18
N LYS A 127 -14.74 -2.38 14.13
CA LYS A 127 -15.26 -1.09 14.60
C LYS A 127 -14.28 0.04 14.29
N VAL A 128 -14.78 1.18 13.84
CA VAL A 128 -13.92 2.30 13.41
C VAL A 128 -13.17 2.90 14.60
N GLU A 129 -13.83 3.01 15.75
CA GLU A 129 -13.25 3.47 17.01
C GLU A 129 -12.09 2.58 17.48
N ASP A 130 -12.22 1.27 17.29
CA ASP A 130 -11.21 0.30 17.73
C ASP A 130 -9.92 0.38 16.89
N ARG A 131 -9.96 0.99 15.70
CA ARG A 131 -8.78 1.21 14.87
C ARG A 131 -7.71 2.03 15.60
N TRP A 132 -8.10 2.94 16.49
CA TRP A 132 -7.17 3.77 17.26
C TRP A 132 -6.84 3.14 18.62
N VAL A 133 -7.81 2.48 19.23
CA VAL A 133 -7.69 1.94 20.58
C VAL A 133 -6.92 0.62 20.62
N VAL A 134 -7.16 -0.27 19.66
CA VAL A 134 -6.56 -1.62 19.65
C VAL A 134 -5.03 -1.56 19.55
N PRO A 135 -4.40 -0.78 18.64
CA PRO A 135 -2.94 -0.69 18.56
C PRO A 135 -2.30 -0.07 19.80
N GLN A 136 -3.03 0.76 20.56
CA GLN A 136 -2.53 1.42 21.77
C GLN A 136 -2.73 0.58 23.04
N SER A 137 -3.70 -0.34 23.03
CA SER A 137 -3.99 -1.21 24.17
C SER A 137 -3.18 -2.51 24.07
N ARG A 138 -2.21 -2.69 24.97
CA ARG A 138 -1.35 -3.89 25.00
C ARG A 138 -2.13 -5.20 25.01
N SER A 139 -3.21 -5.30 25.78
CA SER A 139 -4.01 -6.52 25.89
C SER A 139 -4.83 -6.79 24.63
N ARG A 140 -5.51 -5.78 24.09
CA ARG A 140 -6.29 -5.93 22.84
C ARG A 140 -5.38 -6.19 21.65
N TRP A 141 -4.22 -5.53 21.59
CA TRP A 141 -3.20 -5.81 20.59
C TRP A 141 -2.71 -7.25 20.68
N ALA A 142 -2.36 -7.74 21.88
CA ALA A 142 -1.94 -9.12 22.09
C ALA A 142 -3.02 -10.14 21.66
N GLN A 143 -4.29 -9.86 21.93
CA GLN A 143 -5.42 -10.70 21.50
C GLN A 143 -5.61 -10.69 19.98
N LEU A 144 -5.40 -9.54 19.33
CA LEU A 144 -5.49 -9.45 17.86
C LEU A 144 -4.38 -10.27 17.21
N ILE A 145 -3.13 -10.08 17.66
CA ILE A 145 -1.96 -10.69 17.03
C ILE A 145 -1.76 -12.16 17.39
N SER A 146 -2.45 -12.71 18.40
CA SER A 146 -2.38 -14.15 18.70
C SER A 146 -2.91 -15.03 17.58
N GLN A 147 -3.67 -14.44 16.66
CA GLN A 147 -4.22 -15.09 15.46
C GLN A 147 -3.34 -14.88 14.23
N TYR A 148 -2.24 -14.13 14.34
CA TYR A 148 -1.34 -13.88 13.21
C TYR A 148 -0.40 -15.09 13.05
N PRO A 149 0.04 -15.41 11.82
CA PRO A 149 1.08 -16.40 11.63
C PRO A 149 2.36 -16.00 12.38
N ALA A 150 3.14 -17.01 12.81
CA ALA A 150 4.34 -16.78 13.60
C ALA A 150 5.34 -15.87 12.87
N GLY A 151 5.91 -14.89 13.59
CA GLY A 151 6.91 -13.97 13.06
C GLY A 151 6.36 -12.79 12.23
N TRP A 152 5.13 -12.87 11.72
CA TRP A 152 4.54 -11.84 10.86
C TRP A 152 4.50 -10.46 11.51
N VAL A 153 4.14 -10.42 12.80
CA VAL A 153 4.14 -9.19 13.58
C VAL A 153 5.53 -8.54 13.57
N ASN A 154 6.59 -9.31 13.78
CA ASN A 154 7.95 -8.77 13.82
C ASN A 154 8.43 -8.31 12.43
N GLN A 155 7.92 -8.92 11.36
CA GLN A 155 8.22 -8.55 9.98
C GLN A 155 7.44 -7.32 9.50
N GLY A 156 6.49 -6.82 10.28
CA GLY A 156 5.72 -5.62 9.92
C GLY A 156 4.37 -5.89 9.24
N ALA A 157 3.79 -7.09 9.43
CA ALA A 157 2.48 -7.43 8.86
C ALA A 157 1.42 -6.35 9.13
N PRO A 158 0.49 -6.14 8.17
CA PRO A 158 -0.52 -5.10 8.24
C PRO A 158 -1.57 -5.40 9.32
N VAL A 159 -2.30 -4.37 9.71
CA VAL A 159 -3.57 -4.49 10.42
C VAL A 159 -4.69 -4.38 9.40
N VAL A 160 -5.62 -5.33 9.43
CA VAL A 160 -6.81 -5.29 8.57
C VAL A 160 -7.95 -4.60 9.32
N ALA A 161 -8.67 -3.70 8.65
CA ALA A 161 -9.83 -3.02 9.22
C ALA A 161 -10.94 -2.89 8.18
N TRP A 162 -12.20 -3.06 8.59
CA TRP A 162 -13.34 -2.85 7.69
C TRP A 162 -13.44 -1.40 7.27
N ARG A 163 -13.53 -1.13 5.97
CA ARG A 163 -13.70 0.22 5.41
C ARG A 163 -15.02 0.87 5.84
N ARG A 164 -15.01 2.18 6.07
CA ARG A 164 -16.16 3.01 6.44
C ARG A 164 -16.99 3.39 5.20
N TYR A 165 -16.34 3.56 4.06
CA TYR A 165 -16.94 3.92 2.77
C TYR A 165 -16.15 3.29 1.62
N ARG A 166 -16.69 3.30 0.39
CA ARG A 166 -16.19 2.51 -0.75
C ARG A 166 -14.72 2.77 -1.09
N ARG A 167 -14.29 4.04 -1.07
CA ARG A 167 -12.93 4.48 -1.46
C ARG A 167 -12.12 4.95 -0.24
N GLU A 168 -12.20 4.23 0.88
CA GLU A 168 -11.35 4.58 2.03
C GLU A 168 -9.92 4.12 1.74
N ALA A 169 -9.00 5.08 1.63
CA ALA A 169 -7.59 4.81 1.39
C ALA A 169 -6.94 3.99 2.52
N HIS A 170 -6.06 3.08 2.14
CA HIS A 170 -5.16 2.41 3.07
C HIS A 170 -4.25 3.43 3.76
N ALA A 171 -3.93 3.17 5.04
CA ALA A 171 -3.06 4.07 5.79
C ALA A 171 -1.64 3.51 5.86
N PRO A 172 -0.61 4.21 5.35
CA PRO A 172 0.77 3.80 5.52
C PRO A 172 1.24 3.94 6.98
N PRO A 173 2.33 3.24 7.35
CA PRO A 173 2.94 3.39 8.65
C PRO A 173 3.37 4.85 8.94
N HIS A 174 3.18 5.30 10.17
CA HIS A 174 3.74 6.56 10.68
C HIS A 174 4.09 6.44 12.16
N ALA A 175 4.66 7.49 12.77
CA ALA A 175 5.23 7.43 14.13
C ALA A 175 4.28 6.90 15.23
N GLY A 176 2.96 7.09 15.09
CA GLY A 176 1.95 6.58 16.03
C GLY A 176 1.35 5.22 15.65
N ARG A 177 1.67 4.71 14.46
CA ARG A 177 1.12 3.48 13.86
C ARG A 177 2.20 2.84 12.99
N PRO A 178 3.04 1.94 13.54
CA PRO A 178 4.21 1.44 12.82
C PRO A 178 3.88 0.41 11.72
N ARG A 179 2.60 0.24 11.36
CA ARG A 179 2.11 -0.79 10.43
C ARG A 179 1.12 -0.18 9.46
N TYR A 180 1.04 -0.78 8.28
CA TYR A 180 -0.04 -0.50 7.34
C TYR A 180 -1.37 -0.83 7.98
N GLU A 181 -2.37 0.01 7.74
CA GLU A 181 -3.77 -0.31 8.00
C GLU A 181 -4.52 -0.48 6.68
N LEU A 182 -4.84 -1.73 6.34
CA LEU A 182 -5.52 -2.10 5.11
C LEU A 182 -7.04 -2.06 5.31
N ARG A 183 -7.71 -1.33 4.43
CA ARG A 183 -9.14 -1.01 4.46
C ARG A 183 -9.91 -1.99 3.60
N VAL A 184 -10.31 -3.11 4.17
CA VAL A 184 -11.02 -4.16 3.41
C VAL A 184 -12.53 -3.93 3.39
N THR A 185 -13.18 -4.46 2.36
CA THR A 185 -14.64 -4.44 2.27
C THR A 185 -15.26 -5.19 3.44
N ARG A 186 -16.23 -4.57 4.11
CA ARG A 186 -17.05 -5.26 5.10
C ARG A 186 -17.87 -6.35 4.39
N PRO A 187 -17.82 -7.61 4.85
CA PRO A 187 -18.70 -8.65 4.32
C PRO A 187 -20.16 -8.20 4.39
N PRO A 188 -21.00 -8.54 3.40
CA PRO A 188 -22.44 -8.34 3.52
C PRO A 188 -22.90 -8.92 4.86
N ARG A 189 -23.71 -8.17 5.61
CA ARG A 189 -24.43 -8.80 6.72
C ARG A 189 -25.33 -9.85 6.09
N ASP A 190 -25.16 -11.11 6.48
CA ASP A 190 -26.23 -12.09 6.27
C ASP A 190 -27.46 -11.47 6.92
N ARG A 191 -28.38 -10.96 6.08
CA ARG A 191 -29.75 -10.76 6.52
C ARG A 191 -30.20 -12.18 6.81
N ALA A 192 -30.19 -12.56 8.09
CA ALA A 192 -30.82 -13.77 8.55
C ALA A 192 -32.15 -13.87 7.80
N ARG A 193 -32.31 -14.95 7.02
CA ARG A 193 -33.59 -15.29 6.41
C ARG A 193 -34.60 -15.21 7.55
N HIS A 194 -35.46 -14.20 7.51
CA HIS A 194 -36.58 -14.13 8.43
C HIS A 194 -37.35 -15.43 8.19
N PRO A 195 -37.59 -16.27 9.21
CA PRO A 195 -38.44 -17.44 9.05
C PRO A 195 -39.88 -16.95 8.97
N ALA A 196 -40.25 -16.41 7.81
CA ALA A 196 -41.62 -16.11 7.43
C ALA A 196 -41.97 -17.10 6.31
N ASP A 197 -42.15 -18.35 6.70
CA ASP A 197 -42.85 -19.40 5.94
C ASP A 197 -43.00 -20.65 6.84
N GLN A 198 -43.67 -20.49 7.98
CA GLN A 198 -44.22 -21.61 8.76
C GLN A 198 -45.75 -21.66 8.74
N ASP A 199 -46.40 -21.06 7.73
CA ASP A 199 -47.85 -21.22 7.47
C ASP A 199 -48.13 -22.22 6.34
N ALA A 200 -47.37 -23.31 6.30
CA ALA A 200 -47.63 -24.45 5.42
C ALA A 200 -47.48 -25.77 6.16
N LEU A 201 -48.26 -25.93 7.24
CA LEU A 201 -48.63 -27.25 7.78
C LEU A 201 -50.15 -27.24 7.98
N PHE A 202 -50.85 -27.51 6.88
CA PHE A 202 -52.14 -28.20 6.91
C PHE A 202 -51.89 -29.66 6.58
#